data_AF-A0A380JFF6-F1
#
_entry.id   AF-A0A380JFF6-F1
#
_cell.length_a   1.000
_cell.length_b   1.000
_cell.length_c   1.000
_cell.angle_alpha   90.00
_cell.angle_beta   90.00
_cell.angle_gamma   90.00
#
_symmetry.space_group_name_H-M   'P 1'
#
loop_
_entity.id
_entity.type
_entity.pdbx_description
1 polymer ?
#
loop_
_entity_poly.entity_id
_entity_poly.type
_entity_poly.pdbx_seq_one_letter_code
_entity_poly.pdbx_strand_id
1 'polypeptide(L)'
;MKLVAITGTNAKHSYNRKLLQFMAKHFAKKADIEVLDIDQVSMFDETDDQTDSPVIQTFNQKISQADGVIIATPEHNHTIPSSLNSLLEWLSFNIHPLDGKPVMIVGASYSEQGSSRAQLHLRQILDAPGVNATVMPGNEFLLGFAYISVLDDYVRQQGGFILTDSPVKELIVENGQVKGAIATGRNDQTITVHVKAVVLASGGFGANTKMLQKYNTYWTEIDDDIKTSNSPAITGDGIILGRSVGADLVGMGFTQMMPVSDPNTGALFSGLQVPPANFIMVNQEGKRFVDEYGSRDKLAQAAIDNGGLFYLISDDNIKATAYNTSQEKIDAQVAAGTLFRDDSLEGLAKQIGVNPEVFVQTINNYNSYVDAGHDPEFDKGAFDLKVEKAPFYATPRKPAVHHTMGGLKIDTQAHVLNEKAQPISGLYAAGEVAGGLHAGNRLGGNSLTDIFTFGRIAAQTAVDEWC
;
A
#
# COMPACT_ATOMS: atom_id res chain seq x y z
N MET A 1 2.10 -22.21 26.13
CA MET A 1 1.90 -20.76 26.22
C MET A 1 0.41 -20.49 26.14
N LYS A 2 -0.14 -19.80 27.13
CA LYS A 2 -1.54 -19.38 27.19
C LYS A 2 -1.63 -17.91 26.80
N LEU A 3 -2.37 -17.61 25.75
CA LEU A 3 -2.56 -16.24 25.26
C LEU A 3 -4.04 -15.88 25.29
N VAL A 4 -4.32 -14.60 25.54
CA VAL A 4 -5.65 -14.02 25.37
C VAL A 4 -5.63 -13.13 24.14
N ALA A 5 -6.61 -13.31 23.25
CA ALA A 5 -6.76 -12.53 22.03
C ALA A 5 -8.01 -11.66 22.11
N ILE A 6 -7.87 -10.33 22.08
CA ILE A 6 -8.97 -9.37 22.24
C ILE A 6 -9.39 -8.84 20.87
N THR A 7 -10.66 -9.06 20.50
CA THR A 7 -11.25 -8.40 19.34
C THR A 7 -11.49 -6.94 19.68
N GLY A 8 -10.70 -6.03 19.10
CA GLY A 8 -10.75 -4.59 19.39
C GLY A 8 -11.98 -3.84 18.88
N THR A 9 -13.10 -4.50 18.60
CA THR A 9 -14.35 -3.87 18.16
C THR A 9 -15.57 -4.61 18.68
N ASN A 10 -16.61 -3.86 19.04
CA ASN A 10 -17.93 -4.37 19.40
C ASN A 10 -18.84 -4.64 18.17
N ALA A 11 -18.32 -4.54 16.95
CA ALA A 11 -19.09 -4.86 15.75
C ALA A 11 -19.45 -6.35 15.67
N LYS A 12 -20.71 -6.64 15.33
CA LYS A 12 -21.21 -8.02 15.12
C LYS A 12 -20.37 -8.78 14.08
N HIS A 13 -19.96 -8.10 13.00
CA HIS A 13 -19.05 -8.63 11.99
C HIS A 13 -17.69 -7.95 12.09
N SER A 14 -16.61 -8.73 12.20
CA SER A 14 -15.24 -8.20 12.35
C SER A 14 -14.22 -9.11 11.68
N TYR A 15 -13.43 -8.56 10.76
CA TYR A 15 -12.27 -9.25 10.19
C TYR A 15 -11.17 -9.45 11.20
N ASN A 16 -11.06 -8.56 12.18
CA ASN A 16 -10.15 -8.71 13.30
C ASN A 16 -10.53 -9.94 14.14
N ARG A 17 -11.84 -10.19 14.37
CA ARG A 17 -12.31 -11.43 15.00
C ARG A 17 -11.94 -12.67 14.19
N LYS A 18 -12.19 -12.64 12.87
CA LYS A 18 -11.83 -13.75 11.96
C LYS A 18 -10.32 -14.01 11.96
N LEU A 19 -9.50 -12.96 11.96
CA LEU A 19 -8.05 -13.05 12.05
C LEU A 19 -7.61 -13.73 13.35
N LEU A 20 -8.15 -13.32 14.51
CA LEU A 20 -7.84 -13.94 15.78
C LEU A 20 -8.27 -15.40 15.86
N GLN A 21 -9.46 -15.74 15.35
CA GLN A 21 -9.94 -17.12 15.26
C GLN A 21 -9.04 -17.98 14.36
N PHE A 22 -8.58 -17.43 13.23
CA PHE A 22 -7.60 -18.09 12.38
C PHE A 22 -6.28 -18.33 13.12
N MET A 23 -5.74 -17.32 13.81
CA MET A 23 -4.51 -17.45 14.60
C MET A 23 -4.64 -18.54 15.67
N ALA A 24 -5.75 -18.55 16.42
CA ALA A 24 -6.02 -19.57 17.43
C ALA A 24 -6.03 -20.99 16.85
N LYS A 25 -6.70 -21.18 15.70
CA LYS A 25 -6.73 -22.48 15.01
C LYS A 25 -5.37 -22.87 14.42
N HIS A 26 -4.70 -21.95 13.75
CA HIS A 26 -3.46 -22.21 13.02
C HIS A 26 -2.29 -22.51 13.97
N PHE A 27 -2.22 -21.81 15.10
CA PHE A 27 -1.15 -21.95 16.08
C PHE A 27 -1.51 -22.86 17.27
N ALA A 28 -2.60 -23.63 17.19
CA ALA A 28 -3.08 -24.50 18.28
C ALA A 28 -2.05 -25.51 18.80
N LYS A 29 -1.04 -25.88 17.98
CA LYS A 29 0.07 -26.77 18.42
C LYS A 29 1.17 -26.04 19.20
N LYS A 30 1.21 -24.71 19.16
CA LYS A 30 2.25 -23.86 19.77
C LYS A 30 1.74 -23.05 20.95
N ALA A 31 0.49 -22.60 20.89
CA ALA A 31 -0.13 -21.78 21.93
C ALA A 31 -1.62 -22.13 22.07
N ASP A 32 -2.11 -22.03 23.29
CA ASP A 32 -3.54 -22.00 23.59
C ASP A 32 -3.98 -20.53 23.55
N ILE A 33 -4.84 -20.18 22.59
CA ILE A 33 -5.26 -18.80 22.33
C ILE A 33 -6.77 -18.70 22.55
N GLU A 34 -7.16 -17.99 23.60
CA GLU A 34 -8.56 -17.73 23.91
C GLU A 34 -8.99 -16.38 23.34
N VAL A 35 -9.97 -16.38 22.41
CA VAL A 35 -10.49 -15.14 21.81
C VAL A 35 -11.62 -14.56 22.67
N LEU A 36 -11.49 -13.29 23.06
CA LEU A 36 -12.46 -12.52 23.83
C LEU A 36 -13.03 -11.39 22.99
N ASP A 37 -14.35 -11.25 23.02
CA ASP A 37 -15.07 -10.15 22.37
C ASP A 37 -15.43 -9.06 23.39
N ILE A 38 -15.28 -7.80 22.96
CA ILE A 38 -15.52 -6.62 23.80
C ILE A 38 -16.94 -6.06 23.66
N ASP A 39 -17.86 -6.83 23.06
CA ASP A 39 -19.21 -6.39 22.73
C ASP A 39 -20.12 -6.14 23.95
N GLN A 40 -19.76 -6.72 25.10
CA GLN A 40 -20.43 -6.52 26.39
C GLN A 40 -19.73 -5.48 27.29
N VAL A 41 -18.62 -4.88 26.84
CA VAL A 41 -17.90 -3.87 27.63
C VAL A 41 -18.65 -2.55 27.56
N SER A 42 -18.99 -1.99 28.71
CA SER A 42 -19.58 -0.67 28.84
C SER A 42 -18.57 0.43 28.49
N MET A 43 -19.07 1.57 28.02
CA MET A 43 -18.25 2.76 27.86
C MET A 43 -17.66 3.15 29.23
N PHE A 44 -16.40 3.57 29.25
CA PHE A 44 -15.75 4.01 30.47
C PHE A 44 -16.41 5.30 31.00
N ASP A 45 -16.74 5.28 32.29
CA ASP A 45 -17.22 6.43 33.05
C ASP A 45 -16.63 6.34 34.46
N GLU A 46 -15.70 7.24 34.78
CA GLU A 46 -15.02 7.27 36.09
C GLU A 46 -16.00 7.45 37.26
N THR A 47 -17.15 8.11 37.03
CA THR A 47 -18.14 8.37 38.08
C THR A 47 -18.98 7.13 38.41
N ASP A 48 -19.17 6.24 37.43
CA ASP A 48 -19.90 4.98 37.58
C ASP A 48 -18.92 3.81 37.51
N ASP A 49 -18.15 3.61 38.58
CA ASP A 49 -17.10 2.58 38.61
C ASP A 49 -17.67 1.16 38.44
N GLN A 50 -17.41 0.56 37.27
CA GLN A 50 -17.79 -0.81 36.93
C GLN A 50 -16.61 -1.79 36.93
N THR A 51 -15.50 -1.44 37.59
CA THR A 51 -14.30 -2.28 37.66
C THR A 51 -14.61 -3.68 38.21
N ASP A 52 -15.51 -3.78 39.20
CA ASP A 52 -15.92 -5.05 39.80
C ASP A 52 -17.04 -5.77 39.05
N SER A 53 -17.48 -5.23 37.91
CA SER A 53 -18.50 -5.89 37.08
C SER A 53 -17.98 -7.26 36.57
N PRO A 54 -18.87 -8.25 36.37
CA PRO A 54 -18.46 -9.56 35.87
C PRO A 54 -17.72 -9.50 34.53
N VAL A 55 -18.07 -8.53 33.68
CA VAL A 55 -17.44 -8.35 32.36
C VAL A 55 -15.99 -7.90 32.53
N ILE A 56 -15.74 -6.81 33.25
CA ILE A 56 -14.38 -6.29 33.43
C ILE A 56 -13.50 -7.27 34.21
N GLN A 57 -14.05 -7.91 35.26
CA GLN A 57 -13.30 -8.92 36.02
C GLN A 57 -12.97 -10.16 35.18
N THR A 58 -13.79 -10.53 34.20
CA THR A 58 -13.46 -11.61 33.26
C THR A 58 -12.22 -11.27 32.44
N PHE A 59 -12.14 -10.05 31.89
CA PHE A 59 -10.94 -9.60 31.17
C PHE A 59 -9.73 -9.54 32.10
N ASN A 60 -9.88 -8.93 33.27
CA ASN A 60 -8.83 -8.82 34.29
C ASN A 60 -8.21 -10.20 34.60
N GLN A 61 -9.03 -11.16 35.03
CA GLN A 61 -8.58 -12.49 35.41
C GLN A 61 -7.91 -13.23 34.25
N LYS A 62 -8.49 -13.18 33.05
CA LYS A 62 -7.95 -13.87 31.88
C LYS A 62 -6.61 -13.29 31.43
N ILE A 63 -6.49 -11.96 31.40
CA ILE A 63 -5.25 -11.27 31.04
C ILE A 63 -4.16 -11.53 32.08
N SER A 64 -4.48 -11.41 33.38
CA SER A 64 -3.52 -11.67 34.46
C SER A 64 -2.96 -13.10 34.40
N GLN A 65 -3.80 -14.09 34.09
CA GLN A 65 -3.42 -15.50 33.98
C GLN A 65 -2.76 -15.88 32.65
N ALA A 66 -2.75 -15.00 31.65
CA ALA A 66 -2.14 -15.26 30.34
C ALA A 66 -0.64 -14.96 30.36
N ASP A 67 0.13 -15.70 29.55
CA ASP A 67 1.54 -15.42 29.30
C ASP A 67 1.73 -14.16 28.44
N GLY A 68 0.70 -13.77 27.68
CA GLY A 68 0.68 -12.58 26.83
C GLY A 68 -0.70 -12.32 26.23
N VAL A 69 -0.85 -11.15 25.62
CA VAL A 69 -2.11 -10.69 25.00
C VAL A 69 -1.88 -10.38 23.52
N ILE A 70 -2.85 -10.74 22.67
CA ILE A 70 -2.93 -10.31 21.28
C ILE A 70 -4.12 -9.35 21.16
N ILE A 71 -3.94 -8.14 20.63
CA ILE A 71 -5.04 -7.20 20.42
C ILE A 71 -5.19 -6.94 18.93
N ALA A 72 -6.36 -7.27 18.38
CA ALA A 72 -6.67 -7.02 16.98
C ALA A 72 -7.51 -5.75 16.82
N THR A 73 -6.92 -4.67 16.31
CA THR A 73 -7.61 -3.37 16.21
C THR A 73 -7.97 -3.02 14.76
N PRO A 74 -9.25 -2.71 14.46
CA PRO A 74 -9.59 -1.94 13.26
C PRO A 74 -9.22 -0.46 13.44
N GLU A 75 -9.37 0.33 12.37
CA GLU A 75 -9.15 1.78 12.39
C GLU A 75 -10.43 2.54 12.07
N HIS A 76 -10.67 3.59 12.85
CA HIS A 76 -11.69 4.59 12.58
C HIS A 76 -11.01 5.96 12.66
N ASN A 77 -10.99 6.74 11.58
CA ASN A 77 -10.39 8.08 11.57
C ASN A 77 -8.97 8.15 12.15
N HIS A 78 -8.11 7.17 11.79
CA HIS A 78 -6.75 7.02 12.32
C HIS A 78 -6.63 6.75 13.83
N THR A 79 -7.72 6.38 14.50
CA THR A 79 -7.74 5.97 15.90
C THR A 79 -8.23 4.54 16.09
N ILE A 80 -8.00 3.99 17.28
CA ILE A 80 -8.61 2.75 17.74
C ILE A 80 -10.12 2.94 17.94
N PRO A 81 -10.93 1.88 17.90
CA PRO A 81 -12.35 1.99 18.22
C PRO A 81 -12.58 2.44 19.65
N SER A 82 -13.62 3.25 19.88
CA SER A 82 -13.99 3.73 21.21
C SER A 82 -14.24 2.60 22.21
N SER A 83 -14.81 1.48 21.74
CA SER A 83 -15.03 0.28 22.58
C SER A 83 -13.73 -0.35 23.06
N LEU A 84 -12.67 -0.36 22.24
CA LEU A 84 -11.35 -0.83 22.67
C LEU A 84 -10.74 0.15 23.67
N ASN A 85 -10.86 1.46 23.42
CA ASN A 85 -10.37 2.47 24.34
C ASN A 85 -11.03 2.33 25.73
N SER A 86 -12.35 2.19 25.79
CA SER A 86 -13.06 2.00 27.06
C SER A 86 -12.63 0.74 27.82
N LEU A 87 -12.37 -0.37 27.12
CA LEU A 87 -11.80 -1.54 27.79
C LEU A 87 -10.43 -1.22 28.41
N LEU A 88 -9.55 -0.53 27.67
CA LEU A 88 -8.22 -0.20 28.17
C LEU A 88 -8.28 0.77 29.36
N GLU A 89 -9.20 1.73 29.35
CA GLU A 89 -9.46 2.64 30.47
C GLU A 89 -9.93 1.86 31.71
N TRP A 90 -10.90 0.94 31.57
CA TRP A 90 -11.31 0.06 32.68
C TRP A 90 -10.15 -0.79 33.23
N LEU A 91 -9.27 -1.28 32.35
CA LEU A 91 -8.11 -2.10 32.69
C LEU A 91 -6.86 -1.29 33.09
N SER A 92 -6.99 0.03 33.25
CA SER A 92 -5.93 0.91 33.76
C SER A 92 -6.40 1.92 34.79
N PHE A 93 -7.68 1.85 35.20
CA PHE A 93 -8.26 2.71 36.21
C PHE A 93 -7.95 2.21 37.63
N ASN A 94 -8.70 1.22 38.13
CA ASN A 94 -8.53 0.64 39.47
C ASN A 94 -7.79 -0.72 39.46
N ILE A 95 -7.56 -1.29 38.28
CA ILE A 95 -6.84 -2.54 38.04
C ILE A 95 -5.85 -2.35 36.90
N HIS A 96 -4.76 -3.13 36.89
CA HIS A 96 -3.66 -2.98 35.91
C HIS A 96 -3.15 -4.34 35.37
N PRO A 97 -4.00 -5.21 34.81
CA PRO A 97 -3.58 -6.54 34.36
C PRO A 97 -2.61 -6.51 33.16
N LEU A 98 -2.46 -5.36 32.49
CA LEU A 98 -1.56 -5.17 31.36
C LEU A 98 -0.15 -4.72 31.78
N ASP A 99 0.08 -4.35 33.05
CA ASP A 99 1.39 -3.89 33.52
C ASP A 99 2.45 -4.98 33.36
N GLY A 100 3.50 -4.68 32.60
CA GLY A 100 4.57 -5.60 32.21
C GLY A 100 4.11 -6.76 31.31
N LYS A 101 2.85 -6.80 30.88
CA LYS A 101 2.31 -7.90 30.07
C LYS A 101 2.86 -7.81 28.64
N PRO A 102 3.40 -8.90 28.06
CA PRO A 102 3.74 -8.92 26.65
C PRO A 102 2.49 -8.78 25.78
N VAL A 103 2.45 -7.77 24.91
CA VAL A 103 1.32 -7.51 24.01
C VAL A 103 1.75 -7.52 22.54
N MET A 104 1.06 -8.30 21.73
CA MET A 104 1.15 -8.28 20.26
C MET A 104 -0.04 -7.50 19.69
N ILE A 105 0.23 -6.56 18.80
CA ILE A 105 -0.83 -5.85 18.07
C ILE A 105 -0.94 -6.46 16.68
N VAL A 106 -2.17 -6.72 16.25
CA VAL A 106 -2.49 -7.14 14.89
C VAL A 106 -3.65 -6.32 14.35
N GLY A 107 -3.85 -6.35 13.04
CA GLY A 107 -4.97 -5.68 12.40
C GLY A 107 -5.31 -6.30 11.07
N ALA A 108 -6.60 -6.44 10.83
CA ALA A 108 -7.15 -6.72 9.50
C ALA A 108 -7.88 -5.49 9.00
N SER A 109 -7.60 -5.08 7.76
CA SER A 109 -8.15 -3.88 7.16
C SER A 109 -8.81 -4.14 5.81
N TYR A 110 -9.83 -3.33 5.50
CA TYR A 110 -10.48 -3.33 4.20
C TYR A 110 -9.58 -2.83 3.07
N SER A 111 -8.56 -2.04 3.38
CA SER A 111 -7.61 -1.47 2.43
C SER A 111 -6.19 -1.90 2.75
N GLU A 112 -5.23 -1.52 1.91
CA GLU A 112 -3.80 -1.85 2.06
C GLU A 112 -3.20 -1.39 3.41
N GLN A 113 -3.72 -0.31 4.01
CA GLN A 113 -3.17 0.30 5.23
C GLN A 113 -4.20 0.58 6.33
N GLY A 114 -5.47 0.18 6.18
CA GLY A 114 -6.57 0.62 7.04
C GLY A 114 -6.59 0.09 8.49
N SER A 115 -5.45 -0.33 9.05
CA SER A 115 -5.26 -0.42 10.50
C SER A 115 -3.92 0.14 10.98
N SER A 116 -3.03 0.59 10.08
CA SER A 116 -1.64 0.87 10.44
C SER A 116 -1.54 2.00 11.46
N ARG A 117 -2.37 3.05 11.32
CA ARG A 117 -2.34 4.19 12.24
C ARG A 117 -3.02 3.87 13.55
N ALA A 118 -4.11 3.09 13.51
CA ALA A 118 -4.73 2.59 14.74
C ALA A 118 -3.79 1.69 15.55
N GLN A 119 -2.95 0.88 14.91
CA GLN A 119 -1.93 0.09 15.61
C GLN A 119 -0.88 0.97 16.28
N LEU A 120 -0.43 2.04 15.61
CA LEU A 120 0.48 3.04 16.20
C LEU A 120 -0.16 3.77 17.39
N HIS A 121 -1.41 4.21 17.25
CA HIS A 121 -2.14 4.86 18.33
C HIS A 121 -2.37 3.91 19.52
N LEU A 122 -2.77 2.66 19.25
CA LEU A 122 -2.91 1.63 20.27
C LEU A 122 -1.60 1.41 21.02
N ARG A 123 -0.46 1.39 20.30
CA ARG A 123 0.85 1.25 20.91
C ARG A 123 1.16 2.39 21.88
N GLN A 124 0.85 3.63 21.50
CA GLN A 124 1.02 4.79 22.40
C GLN A 124 0.17 4.65 23.67
N ILE A 125 -1.07 4.17 23.57
CA ILE A 125 -1.94 3.94 24.72
C ILE A 125 -1.39 2.83 25.62
N LEU A 126 -0.95 1.72 25.01
CA LEU A 126 -0.41 0.56 25.75
C LEU A 126 0.92 0.88 26.48
N ASP A 127 1.71 1.81 25.95
CA ASP A 127 2.96 2.30 26.55
C ASP A 127 2.71 3.39 27.62
N ALA A 128 1.50 3.90 27.74
CA ALA A 128 1.19 5.00 28.66
C ALA A 128 1.31 4.58 30.14
N PRO A 129 1.74 5.49 31.03
CA PRO A 129 1.75 5.24 32.47
C PRO A 129 0.39 4.79 32.99
N GLY A 130 0.37 3.67 33.72
CA GLY A 130 -0.86 3.05 34.22
C GLY A 130 -1.39 1.90 33.35
N VAL A 131 -0.97 1.82 32.08
CA VAL A 131 -1.14 0.61 31.27
C VAL A 131 0.15 -0.22 31.28
N ASN A 132 1.30 0.43 31.01
CA ASN A 132 2.65 -0.14 31.13
C ASN A 132 2.86 -1.51 30.43
N ALA A 133 2.20 -1.75 29.32
CA ALA A 133 2.33 -3.02 28.61
C ALA A 133 3.67 -3.14 27.88
N THR A 134 4.26 -4.34 27.86
CA THR A 134 5.44 -4.63 27.03
C THR A 134 5.00 -4.95 25.61
N VAL A 135 4.76 -3.90 24.80
CA VAL A 135 4.31 -4.09 23.42
C VAL A 135 5.47 -4.58 22.54
N MET A 136 5.29 -5.71 21.85
CA MET A 136 6.33 -6.30 21.02
C MET A 136 6.82 -5.30 19.95
N PRO A 137 8.12 -4.97 19.90
CA PRO A 137 8.67 -4.05 18.91
C PRO A 137 8.74 -4.72 17.52
N GLY A 138 8.47 -3.96 16.46
CA GLY A 138 8.74 -4.36 15.07
C GLY A 138 7.90 -5.51 14.47
N ASN A 139 6.95 -6.08 15.22
CA ASN A 139 6.13 -7.23 14.81
C ASN A 139 4.65 -6.88 14.58
N GLU A 140 4.41 -5.80 13.84
CA GLU A 140 3.05 -5.41 13.42
C GLU A 140 2.58 -6.33 12.30
N PHE A 141 1.44 -6.98 12.51
CA PHE A 141 0.80 -7.77 11.46
C PHE A 141 -0.41 -7.01 10.93
N LEU A 142 -0.35 -6.67 9.65
CA LEU A 142 -1.43 -6.05 8.90
C LEU A 142 -1.85 -6.99 7.77
N LEU A 143 -3.08 -7.48 7.84
CA LEU A 143 -3.70 -8.15 6.71
C LEU A 143 -4.41 -7.11 5.83
N GLY A 144 -3.66 -6.56 4.88
CA GLY A 144 -4.22 -5.79 3.76
C GLY A 144 -4.99 -6.70 2.80
N PHE A 145 -5.76 -6.09 1.89
CA PHE A 145 -6.51 -6.82 0.84
C PHE A 145 -7.55 -7.80 1.36
N ALA A 146 -8.04 -7.66 2.60
CA ALA A 146 -9.13 -8.50 3.10
C ALA A 146 -10.34 -8.46 2.16
N TYR A 147 -10.58 -7.33 1.49
CA TYR A 147 -11.62 -7.21 0.48
C TYR A 147 -11.52 -8.25 -0.65
N ILE A 148 -10.33 -8.69 -1.07
CA ILE A 148 -10.19 -9.71 -2.12
C ILE A 148 -10.74 -11.05 -1.60
N SER A 149 -10.34 -11.48 -0.41
CA SER A 149 -10.87 -12.70 0.21
C SER A 149 -12.37 -12.59 0.46
N VAL A 150 -12.86 -11.42 0.83
CA VAL A 150 -14.29 -11.16 1.08
C VAL A 150 -15.09 -11.22 -0.21
N LEU A 151 -14.59 -10.62 -1.28
CA LEU A 151 -15.24 -10.65 -2.58
C LEU A 151 -15.18 -12.05 -3.18
N ASP A 152 -14.07 -12.79 -3.05
CA ASP A 152 -13.98 -14.20 -3.47
C ASP A 152 -14.99 -15.07 -2.71
N ASP A 153 -15.02 -14.97 -1.38
CA ASP A 153 -15.98 -15.69 -0.53
C ASP A 153 -17.42 -15.34 -0.91
N TYR A 154 -17.72 -14.04 -1.10
CA TYR A 154 -19.04 -13.57 -1.47
C TYR A 154 -19.47 -14.11 -2.84
N VAL A 155 -18.61 -14.01 -3.85
CA VAL A 155 -18.89 -14.51 -5.21
C VAL A 155 -19.20 -16.00 -5.16
N ARG A 156 -18.37 -16.81 -4.46
CA ARG A 156 -18.61 -18.25 -4.33
C ARG A 156 -19.89 -18.58 -3.57
N GLN A 157 -20.21 -17.86 -2.50
CA GLN A 157 -21.44 -18.06 -1.72
C GLN A 157 -22.69 -17.70 -2.52
N GLN A 158 -22.62 -16.73 -3.43
CA GLN A 158 -23.72 -16.38 -4.33
C GLN A 158 -23.79 -17.29 -5.58
N GLY A 159 -22.99 -18.36 -5.64
CA GLY A 159 -22.99 -19.32 -6.75
C GLY A 159 -22.20 -18.87 -7.98
N GLY A 160 -21.40 -17.82 -7.87
CA GLY A 160 -20.46 -17.40 -8.90
C GLY A 160 -19.28 -18.36 -9.05
N PHE A 161 -18.77 -18.47 -10.27
CA PHE A 161 -17.65 -19.35 -10.61
C PHE A 161 -16.38 -18.53 -10.84
N ILE A 162 -15.30 -18.90 -10.18
CA ILE A 162 -13.97 -18.29 -10.35
C ILE A 162 -13.04 -19.35 -10.92
N LEU A 163 -12.55 -19.10 -12.13
CA LEU A 163 -11.58 -19.95 -12.83
C LEU A 163 -10.20 -19.27 -12.80
N THR A 164 -9.26 -19.85 -12.06
CA THR A 164 -7.86 -19.43 -12.08
C THR A 164 -7.11 -20.12 -13.23
N ASP A 165 -5.90 -19.64 -13.54
CA ASP A 165 -5.05 -20.22 -14.59
C ASP A 165 -5.77 -20.37 -15.94
N SER A 166 -6.64 -19.40 -16.24
CA SER A 166 -7.52 -19.40 -17.41
C SER A 166 -7.45 -18.05 -18.14
N PRO A 167 -6.26 -17.61 -18.62
CA PRO A 167 -6.15 -16.35 -19.36
C PRO A 167 -7.09 -16.33 -20.58
N VAL A 168 -7.92 -15.29 -20.67
CA VAL A 168 -8.77 -15.01 -21.82
C VAL A 168 -7.91 -14.57 -23.01
N LYS A 169 -8.13 -15.17 -24.17
CA LYS A 169 -7.36 -14.94 -25.41
C LYS A 169 -8.19 -14.27 -26.51
N GLU A 170 -9.51 -14.46 -26.50
CA GLU A 170 -10.39 -13.93 -27.54
C GLU A 170 -11.77 -13.59 -26.96
N LEU A 171 -12.41 -12.55 -27.51
CA LEU A 171 -13.82 -12.23 -27.27
C LEU A 171 -14.66 -12.79 -28.42
N ILE A 172 -15.74 -13.49 -28.09
CA ILE A 172 -16.66 -14.06 -29.08
C ILE A 172 -17.64 -12.97 -29.51
N VAL A 173 -17.70 -12.66 -30.82
CA VAL A 173 -18.62 -11.66 -31.38
C VAL A 173 -19.61 -12.32 -32.32
N GLU A 174 -20.90 -12.15 -32.04
CA GLU A 174 -22.00 -12.66 -32.87
C GLU A 174 -22.97 -11.52 -33.20
N ASN A 175 -23.26 -11.33 -34.49
CA ASN A 175 -24.16 -10.27 -34.98
C ASN A 175 -23.81 -8.86 -34.45
N GLY A 176 -22.51 -8.58 -34.27
CA GLY A 176 -22.02 -7.29 -33.76
C GLY A 176 -22.11 -7.11 -32.24
N GLN A 177 -22.48 -8.15 -31.48
CA GLN A 177 -22.50 -8.15 -30.02
C GLN A 177 -21.42 -9.09 -29.46
N VAL A 178 -20.72 -8.66 -28.41
CA VAL A 178 -19.85 -9.54 -27.62
C VAL A 178 -20.72 -10.52 -26.80
N LYS A 179 -20.56 -11.81 -27.07
CA LYS A 179 -21.37 -12.93 -26.53
C LYS A 179 -20.57 -13.95 -25.74
N GLY A 180 -19.30 -13.69 -25.47
CA GLY A 180 -18.48 -14.66 -24.78
C GLY A 180 -17.00 -14.37 -24.84
N ALA A 181 -16.25 -15.34 -24.33
CA ALA A 181 -14.80 -15.33 -24.33
C ALA A 181 -14.26 -16.75 -24.51
N ILE A 182 -13.09 -16.84 -25.14
CA ILE A 182 -12.28 -18.06 -25.23
C ILE A 182 -11.05 -17.85 -24.35
N ALA A 183 -10.83 -18.77 -23.42
CA ALA A 183 -9.67 -18.81 -22.54
C ALA A 183 -8.87 -20.09 -22.73
N THR A 184 -7.61 -20.07 -22.29
CA THR A 184 -6.74 -21.26 -22.26
C THR A 184 -6.54 -21.68 -20.81
N GLY A 185 -6.98 -22.88 -20.45
CA GLY A 185 -6.79 -23.44 -19.11
C GLY A 185 -5.44 -24.15 -18.93
N ARG A 186 -5.27 -24.80 -17.78
CA ARG A 186 -4.10 -25.67 -17.51
C ARG A 186 -4.01 -26.77 -18.59
N ASN A 187 -2.79 -27.04 -19.08
CA ASN A 187 -2.50 -27.99 -20.18
C ASN A 187 -3.07 -27.61 -21.56
N ASP A 188 -3.12 -26.31 -21.86
CA ASP A 188 -3.55 -25.76 -23.17
C ASP A 188 -5.00 -26.12 -23.58
N GLN A 189 -5.84 -26.49 -22.61
CA GLN A 189 -7.25 -26.79 -22.88
C GLN A 189 -8.02 -25.51 -23.24
N THR A 190 -8.81 -25.56 -24.31
CA THR A 190 -9.70 -24.44 -24.68
C THR A 190 -10.92 -24.41 -23.77
N ILE A 191 -11.17 -23.27 -23.14
CA ILE A 191 -12.35 -22.99 -22.33
C ILE A 191 -13.19 -21.96 -23.10
N THR A 192 -14.40 -22.35 -23.49
CA THR A 192 -15.35 -21.45 -24.17
C THR A 192 -16.47 -21.08 -23.22
N VAL A 193 -16.69 -19.78 -23.02
CA VAL A 193 -17.74 -19.26 -22.14
C VAL A 193 -18.67 -18.36 -22.97
N HIS A 194 -19.94 -18.75 -23.05
CA HIS A 194 -21.00 -17.93 -23.67
C HIS A 194 -21.78 -17.17 -22.60
N VAL A 195 -21.90 -15.86 -22.77
CA VAL A 195 -22.57 -14.93 -21.87
C VAL A 195 -23.31 -13.85 -22.65
N LYS A 196 -24.20 -13.12 -21.97
CA LYS A 196 -24.88 -11.98 -22.61
C LYS A 196 -24.06 -10.68 -22.57
N ALA A 197 -23.14 -10.58 -21.61
CA ALA A 197 -22.27 -9.42 -21.40
C ALA A 197 -20.90 -9.86 -20.87
N VAL A 198 -19.85 -9.11 -21.22
CA VAL A 198 -18.48 -9.28 -20.75
C VAL A 198 -18.00 -7.99 -20.08
N VAL A 199 -17.48 -8.10 -18.87
CA VAL A 199 -16.82 -6.99 -18.15
C VAL A 199 -15.32 -7.25 -18.12
N LEU A 200 -14.53 -6.36 -18.73
CA LEU A 200 -13.07 -6.38 -18.64
C LEU A 200 -12.65 -5.67 -17.35
N ALA A 201 -11.95 -6.40 -16.47
CA ALA A 201 -11.44 -5.90 -15.18
C ALA A 201 -9.99 -6.38 -14.94
N SER A 202 -9.15 -6.31 -15.98
CA SER A 202 -7.83 -6.97 -16.03
C SER A 202 -6.67 -6.16 -15.46
N GLY A 203 -6.93 -4.97 -14.90
CA GLY A 203 -5.88 -4.01 -14.55
C GLY A 203 -5.23 -3.35 -15.77
N GLY A 204 -4.17 -2.59 -15.52
CA GLY A 204 -3.44 -1.81 -16.53
C GLY A 204 -2.37 -2.59 -17.32
N PHE A 205 -1.32 -1.86 -17.71
CA PHE A 205 -0.17 -2.40 -18.46
C PHE A 205 1.20 -2.02 -17.86
N GLY A 206 1.23 -1.70 -16.56
CA GLY A 206 2.42 -1.22 -15.85
C GLY A 206 3.59 -2.22 -15.73
N ALA A 207 3.40 -3.50 -16.09
CA ALA A 207 4.47 -4.51 -16.17
C ALA A 207 4.90 -4.82 -17.61
N ASN A 208 4.35 -4.14 -18.62
CA ASN A 208 4.67 -4.35 -20.03
C ASN A 208 5.48 -3.18 -20.60
N THR A 209 6.80 -3.22 -20.41
CA THR A 209 7.73 -2.17 -20.88
C THR A 209 7.56 -1.82 -22.35
N LYS A 210 7.35 -2.82 -23.23
CA LYS A 210 7.15 -2.57 -24.66
C LYS A 210 5.88 -1.76 -24.94
N MET A 211 4.79 -2.06 -24.22
CA MET A 211 3.54 -1.32 -24.35
C MET A 211 3.66 0.09 -23.76
N LEU A 212 4.35 0.24 -22.62
CA LEU A 212 4.68 1.54 -22.03
C LEU A 212 5.46 2.42 -23.03
N GLN A 213 6.56 1.90 -23.59
CA GLN A 213 7.37 2.61 -24.58
C GLN A 213 6.57 2.94 -25.84
N LYS A 214 5.76 2.00 -26.36
CA LYS A 214 4.93 2.22 -27.55
C LYS A 214 3.99 3.41 -27.40
N TYR A 215 3.39 3.58 -26.21
CA TYR A 215 2.42 4.64 -25.96
C TYR A 215 3.01 5.87 -25.28
N ASN A 216 4.28 5.85 -24.88
CA ASN A 216 4.88 6.95 -24.13
C ASN A 216 4.83 8.27 -24.91
N THR A 217 4.11 9.23 -24.36
CA THR A 217 4.08 10.62 -24.84
C THR A 217 4.33 11.61 -23.71
N TYR A 218 4.74 11.13 -22.53
CA TYR A 218 4.78 11.92 -21.30
C TYR A 218 6.18 12.00 -20.70
N TRP A 219 6.89 10.89 -20.62
CA TRP A 219 8.27 10.83 -20.10
C TRP A 219 9.28 11.05 -21.22
N THR A 220 10.42 11.68 -20.92
CA THR A 220 11.52 11.82 -21.88
C THR A 220 12.05 10.46 -22.36
N GLU A 221 12.11 9.49 -21.46
CA GLU A 221 12.52 8.12 -21.75
C GLU A 221 11.83 7.11 -20.81
N ILE A 222 11.66 5.87 -21.28
CA ILE A 222 11.29 4.71 -20.46
C ILE A 222 12.31 3.61 -20.74
N ASP A 223 13.20 3.36 -19.78
CA ASP A 223 14.26 2.35 -19.89
C ASP A 223 13.70 0.96 -20.21
N ASP A 224 14.46 0.19 -20.99
CA ASP A 224 14.14 -1.21 -21.29
C ASP A 224 14.02 -2.09 -20.03
N ASP A 225 14.74 -1.73 -18.97
CA ASP A 225 14.80 -2.47 -17.71
C ASP A 225 14.00 -1.84 -16.57
N ILE A 226 13.17 -0.83 -16.87
CA ILE A 226 12.37 -0.07 -15.90
C ILE A 226 11.65 -1.02 -14.94
N LYS A 227 11.81 -0.77 -13.64
CA LYS A 227 11.14 -1.56 -12.61
C LYS A 227 9.70 -1.11 -12.44
N THR A 228 8.89 -1.96 -11.83
CA THR A 228 7.48 -1.67 -11.57
C THR A 228 7.10 -2.15 -10.18
N SER A 229 6.21 -1.41 -9.52
CA SER A 229 5.59 -1.86 -8.27
C SER A 229 4.43 -2.84 -8.53
N ASN A 230 4.14 -3.16 -9.79
CA ASN A 230 3.00 -3.95 -10.20
C ASN A 230 3.27 -5.45 -10.03
N SER A 231 2.19 -6.23 -9.95
CA SER A 231 2.30 -7.67 -10.23
C SER A 231 2.83 -7.88 -11.66
N PRO A 232 3.68 -8.89 -11.91
CA PRO A 232 4.13 -9.24 -13.26
C PRO A 232 2.99 -9.54 -14.25
N ALA A 233 1.77 -9.81 -13.76
CA ALA A 233 0.60 -10.10 -14.56
C ALA A 233 -0.08 -8.84 -15.18
N ILE A 234 0.35 -7.63 -14.83
CA ILE A 234 -0.30 -6.38 -15.30
C ILE A 234 0.26 -5.98 -16.67
N THR A 235 -0.12 -6.73 -17.70
CA THR A 235 0.51 -6.67 -19.04
C THR A 235 -0.34 -6.01 -20.13
N GLY A 236 -1.55 -5.56 -19.82
CA GLY A 236 -2.45 -4.90 -20.78
C GLY A 236 -3.34 -5.83 -21.59
N ASP A 237 -3.49 -7.09 -21.19
CA ASP A 237 -4.22 -8.12 -21.97
C ASP A 237 -5.68 -7.72 -22.23
N GLY A 238 -6.39 -7.13 -21.25
CA GLY A 238 -7.76 -6.65 -21.46
C GLY A 238 -7.85 -5.48 -22.44
N ILE A 239 -6.83 -4.60 -22.48
CA ILE A 239 -6.78 -3.52 -23.47
C ILE A 239 -6.62 -4.11 -24.88
N ILE A 240 -5.78 -5.13 -25.03
CA ILE A 240 -5.60 -5.86 -26.30
C ILE A 240 -6.91 -6.54 -26.73
N LEU A 241 -7.60 -7.22 -25.79
CA LEU A 241 -8.90 -7.84 -26.04
C LEU A 241 -9.94 -6.81 -26.49
N GLY A 242 -10.08 -5.69 -25.79
CA GLY A 242 -10.99 -4.62 -26.22
C GLY A 242 -10.66 -4.07 -27.60
N ARG A 243 -9.37 -3.87 -27.91
CA ARG A 243 -8.94 -3.44 -29.27
C ARG A 243 -9.27 -4.44 -30.36
N SER A 244 -9.21 -5.74 -30.07
CA SER A 244 -9.53 -6.78 -31.06
C SER A 244 -10.98 -6.70 -31.57
N VAL A 245 -11.89 -6.09 -30.80
CA VAL A 245 -13.30 -5.88 -31.16
C VAL A 245 -13.64 -4.42 -31.45
N GLY A 246 -12.64 -3.57 -31.68
CA GLY A 246 -12.81 -2.20 -32.16
C GLY A 246 -12.95 -1.12 -31.08
N ALA A 247 -12.57 -1.40 -29.82
CA ALA A 247 -12.60 -0.40 -28.76
C ALA A 247 -11.66 0.79 -29.04
N ASP A 248 -12.07 1.99 -28.66
CA ASP A 248 -11.22 3.17 -28.63
C ASP A 248 -10.35 3.17 -27.36
N LEU A 249 -9.21 3.87 -27.43
CA LEU A 249 -8.32 4.07 -26.29
C LEU A 249 -8.28 5.54 -25.92
N VAL A 250 -8.07 5.81 -24.65
CA VAL A 250 -7.88 7.18 -24.16
C VAL A 250 -6.75 7.20 -23.15
N GLY A 251 -5.91 8.25 -23.20
CA GLY A 251 -4.89 8.52 -22.19
C GLY A 251 -3.71 7.55 -22.15
N MET A 252 -3.47 6.73 -23.19
CA MET A 252 -2.45 5.66 -23.18
C MET A 252 -1.03 6.14 -22.85
N GLY A 253 -0.68 7.40 -23.16
CA GLY A 253 0.64 7.94 -22.84
C GLY A 253 0.83 8.39 -21.40
N PHE A 254 -0.24 8.46 -20.59
CA PHE A 254 -0.17 8.85 -19.19
C PHE A 254 0.13 7.63 -18.31
N THR A 255 1.42 7.37 -18.12
CA THR A 255 1.92 6.39 -17.13
C THR A 255 2.40 7.13 -15.90
N GLN A 256 1.95 6.73 -14.71
CA GLN A 256 2.44 7.27 -13.44
C GLN A 256 3.64 6.46 -12.96
N MET A 257 4.71 7.17 -12.61
CA MET A 257 5.88 6.61 -11.94
C MET A 257 5.94 7.04 -10.48
N MET A 258 6.45 6.17 -9.63
CA MET A 258 6.85 6.50 -8.27
C MET A 258 8.33 6.91 -8.29
N PRO A 259 8.67 8.14 -7.86
CA PRO A 259 10.02 8.69 -8.03
C PRO A 259 11.04 7.98 -7.13
N VAL A 260 10.64 7.63 -5.91
CA VAL A 260 11.49 7.04 -4.89
C VAL A 260 11.14 5.56 -4.74
N SER A 261 11.76 4.73 -5.57
CA SER A 261 11.57 3.28 -5.57
C SER A 261 12.90 2.55 -5.50
N ASP A 262 12.87 1.30 -5.07
CA ASP A 262 14.02 0.40 -5.09
C ASP A 262 14.53 0.21 -6.54
N PRO A 263 15.83 0.43 -6.82
CA PRO A 263 16.34 0.37 -8.18
C PRO A 263 16.33 -1.03 -8.79
N ASN A 264 16.33 -2.09 -7.96
CA ASN A 264 16.40 -3.47 -8.43
C ASN A 264 15.02 -4.11 -8.52
N THR A 265 14.12 -3.76 -7.59
CA THR A 265 12.82 -4.43 -7.43
C THR A 265 11.62 -3.55 -7.79
N GLY A 266 11.77 -2.21 -7.83
CA GLY A 266 10.65 -1.28 -7.97
C GLY A 266 9.77 -1.16 -6.71
N ALA A 267 10.19 -1.76 -5.59
CA ALA A 267 9.46 -1.69 -4.32
C ALA A 267 9.46 -0.28 -3.73
N LEU A 268 8.32 0.14 -3.19
CA LEU A 268 8.14 1.50 -2.64
C LEU A 268 8.61 1.63 -1.19
N PHE A 269 8.64 0.53 -0.43
CA PHE A 269 8.93 0.52 1.01
C PHE A 269 10.21 -0.23 1.36
N SER A 270 11.22 -0.22 0.48
CA SER A 270 12.58 -0.71 0.79
C SER A 270 13.48 0.41 1.30
N GLY A 271 14.60 0.07 1.93
CA GLY A 271 15.60 1.06 2.35
C GLY A 271 15.11 1.96 3.47
N LEU A 272 15.75 3.11 3.62
CA LEU A 272 15.35 4.15 4.57
C LEU A 272 14.34 5.08 3.88
N GLN A 273 13.07 5.01 4.27
CA GLN A 273 12.02 5.96 3.82
C GLN A 273 11.61 6.87 4.97
N VAL A 274 11.69 8.16 4.71
CA VAL A 274 11.41 9.26 5.67
C VAL A 274 10.31 10.17 5.12
N PRO A 275 9.74 11.08 5.94
CA PRO A 275 8.81 12.07 5.45
C PRO A 275 9.42 12.90 4.30
N PRO A 276 8.65 13.27 3.26
CA PRO A 276 9.17 14.01 2.10
C PRO A 276 9.88 15.33 2.43
N ALA A 277 9.52 15.99 3.55
CA ALA A 277 10.23 17.17 4.03
C ALA A 277 11.73 16.89 4.27
N ASN A 278 12.07 15.66 4.67
CA ASN A 278 13.43 15.20 4.95
C ASN A 278 14.09 14.50 3.74
N PHE A 279 13.55 14.63 2.53
CA PHE A 279 14.24 14.12 1.34
C PHE A 279 15.37 15.05 0.90
N ILE A 280 16.56 14.48 0.74
CA ILE A 280 17.70 15.12 0.08
C ILE A 280 18.11 14.18 -1.05
N MET A 281 17.80 14.56 -2.29
CA MET A 281 18.03 13.73 -3.48
C MET A 281 19.31 14.16 -4.16
N VAL A 282 20.30 13.27 -4.20
CA VAL A 282 21.60 13.53 -4.80
C VAL A 282 21.83 12.62 -6.00
N ASN A 283 22.16 13.20 -7.15
CA ASN A 283 22.45 12.48 -8.39
C ASN A 283 23.85 11.80 -8.35
N GLN A 284 24.22 11.13 -9.44
CA GLN A 284 25.51 10.43 -9.57
C GLN A 284 26.72 11.36 -9.67
N GLU A 285 26.53 12.69 -9.69
CA GLU A 285 27.62 13.68 -9.60
C GLU A 285 27.82 14.21 -8.17
N GLY A 286 27.01 13.77 -7.20
CA GLY A 286 27.05 14.27 -5.84
C GLY A 286 26.27 15.58 -5.61
N LYS A 287 25.44 16.00 -6.57
CA LYS A 287 24.65 17.25 -6.50
C LYS A 287 23.16 17.00 -6.30
N ARG A 288 22.49 17.94 -5.63
CA ARG A 288 21.02 18.03 -5.68
C ARG A 288 20.57 18.44 -7.07
N PHE A 289 19.32 18.10 -7.42
CA PHE A 289 18.82 18.30 -8.78
C PHE A 289 17.33 18.64 -8.89
N VAL A 290 16.60 18.74 -7.78
CA VAL A 290 15.16 19.00 -7.78
C VAL A 290 14.68 19.50 -6.41
N ASP A 291 13.55 20.22 -6.38
CA ASP A 291 12.73 20.41 -5.17
C ASP A 291 12.17 19.05 -4.73
N GLU A 292 12.75 18.47 -3.68
CA GLU A 292 12.40 17.13 -3.21
C GLU A 292 11.00 17.03 -2.57
N TYR A 293 10.33 18.17 -2.33
CA TYR A 293 8.95 18.24 -1.85
C TYR A 293 7.93 18.39 -3.01
N GLY A 294 8.42 18.42 -4.25
CA GLY A 294 7.61 18.55 -5.45
C GLY A 294 6.67 17.36 -5.72
N SER A 295 5.86 17.50 -6.77
CA SER A 295 4.95 16.45 -7.21
C SER A 295 5.69 15.25 -7.80
N ARG A 296 5.07 14.06 -7.74
CA ARG A 296 5.68 12.79 -8.16
C ARG A 296 6.21 12.80 -9.59
N ASP A 297 5.49 13.48 -10.48
CA ASP A 297 5.86 13.65 -11.89
C ASP A 297 7.13 14.48 -12.06
N LYS A 298 7.24 15.62 -11.37
CA LYS A 298 8.44 16.46 -11.36
C LYS A 298 9.65 15.70 -10.82
N LEU A 299 9.48 15.00 -9.70
CA LEU A 299 10.56 14.21 -9.09
C LEU A 299 11.03 13.08 -10.00
N ALA A 300 10.09 12.34 -10.61
CA ALA A 300 10.42 11.23 -11.50
C ALA A 300 11.08 11.72 -12.79
N GLN A 301 10.57 12.80 -13.38
CA GLN A 301 11.15 13.40 -14.58
C GLN A 301 12.57 13.92 -14.32
N ALA A 302 12.77 14.65 -13.21
CA ALA A 302 14.09 15.14 -12.84
C ALA A 302 15.08 14.00 -12.58
N ALA A 303 14.64 12.88 -11.99
CA ALA A 303 15.47 11.70 -11.82
C ALA A 303 15.83 11.05 -13.17
N ILE A 304 14.88 10.89 -14.10
CA ILE A 304 15.13 10.39 -15.45
C ILE A 304 16.17 11.25 -16.17
N ASP A 305 15.99 12.57 -16.16
CA ASP A 305 16.90 13.52 -16.82
C ASP A 305 18.30 13.57 -16.18
N ASN A 306 18.46 13.00 -14.97
CA ASN A 306 19.74 12.84 -14.26
C ASN A 306 20.29 11.40 -14.31
N GLY A 307 19.85 10.58 -15.27
CA GLY A 307 20.35 9.20 -15.47
C GLY A 307 19.61 8.13 -14.68
N GLY A 308 18.48 8.47 -14.05
CA GLY A 308 17.58 7.57 -13.36
C GLY A 308 18.00 7.20 -11.93
N LEU A 309 19.26 6.81 -11.73
CA LEU A 309 19.78 6.45 -10.39
C LEU A 309 20.16 7.70 -9.59
N PHE A 310 19.64 7.78 -8.36
CA PHE A 310 20.01 8.80 -7.39
C PHE A 310 20.05 8.21 -5.98
N TYR A 311 20.46 9.00 -5.01
CA TYR A 311 20.55 8.61 -3.60
C TYR A 311 19.73 9.54 -2.73
N LEU A 312 18.95 8.96 -1.80
CA LEU A 312 18.45 9.71 -0.66
C LEU A 312 19.51 9.75 0.42
N ILE A 313 19.93 10.97 0.77
CA ILE A 313 20.92 11.20 1.82
C ILE A 313 20.21 11.46 3.15
N SER A 314 20.70 10.84 4.20
CA SER A 314 20.18 10.99 5.56
C SER A 314 21.29 10.86 6.59
N ASP A 315 21.02 11.35 7.79
CA ASP A 315 21.87 11.19 8.97
C ASP A 315 21.11 10.44 10.08
N ASP A 316 21.67 10.35 11.29
CA ASP A 316 21.03 9.63 12.40
C ASP A 316 19.71 10.27 12.86
N ASN A 317 19.58 11.60 12.74
CA ASN A 317 18.35 12.31 13.11
C ASN A 317 17.26 12.09 12.06
N ILE A 318 17.58 12.18 10.77
CA ILE A 318 16.65 11.91 9.69
C ILE A 318 16.22 10.43 9.72
N LYS A 319 17.15 9.50 9.95
CA LYS A 319 16.86 8.07 10.14
C LYS A 319 15.82 7.83 11.24
N ALA A 320 15.85 8.60 12.34
CA ALA A 320 14.89 8.46 13.42
C ALA A 320 13.44 8.75 13.00
N THR A 321 13.24 9.44 11.87
CA THR A 321 11.90 9.70 11.29
C THR A 321 11.44 8.60 10.32
N ALA A 322 12.26 7.57 10.07
CA ALA A 322 11.95 6.53 9.11
C ALA A 322 10.77 5.65 9.57
N TYR A 323 9.84 5.38 8.66
CA TYR A 323 8.56 4.71 9.00
C TYR A 323 8.45 3.27 8.47
N ASN A 324 9.45 2.76 7.77
CA ASN A 324 9.38 1.47 7.06
C ASN A 324 10.49 0.47 7.43
N THR A 325 11.39 0.82 8.35
CA THR A 325 12.62 0.05 8.59
C THR A 325 12.93 -0.12 10.09
N SER A 326 13.92 -0.95 10.39
CA SER A 326 14.48 -1.17 11.73
C SER A 326 16.01 -1.15 11.65
N GLN A 327 16.70 -0.99 12.78
CA GLN A 327 18.17 -0.99 12.79
C GLN A 327 18.74 -2.30 12.20
N GLU A 328 18.14 -3.45 12.55
CA GLU A 328 18.50 -4.76 11.97
C GLU A 328 18.36 -4.80 10.45
N LYS A 329 17.26 -4.26 9.90
CA LYS A 329 17.04 -4.20 8.45
C LYS A 329 18.06 -3.29 7.77
N ILE A 330 18.35 -2.13 8.37
CA ILE A 330 19.38 -1.21 7.87
C ILE A 330 20.74 -1.92 7.83
N ASP A 331 21.14 -2.58 8.92
CA ASP A 331 22.43 -3.29 9.00
C ASP A 331 22.51 -4.42 7.97
N ALA A 332 21.43 -5.17 7.76
CA ALA A 332 21.36 -6.19 6.73
C ALA A 332 21.50 -5.60 5.30
N GLN A 333 20.86 -4.46 5.03
CA GLN A 333 20.97 -3.79 3.74
C GLN A 333 22.36 -3.20 3.50
N VAL A 334 23.02 -2.70 4.55
CA VAL A 334 24.41 -2.24 4.51
C VAL A 334 25.34 -3.41 4.20
N ALA A 335 25.20 -4.54 4.89
CA ALA A 335 25.98 -5.74 4.62
C ALA A 335 25.77 -6.28 3.19
N ALA A 336 24.55 -6.12 2.65
CA ALA A 336 24.22 -6.51 1.29
C ALA A 336 24.65 -5.49 0.21
N GLY A 337 25.16 -4.31 0.58
CA GLY A 337 25.52 -3.24 -0.36
C GLY A 337 24.33 -2.60 -1.08
N THR A 338 23.13 -2.68 -0.48
CA THR A 338 21.88 -2.08 -1.02
C THR A 338 21.47 -0.80 -0.29
N LEU A 339 22.20 -0.44 0.77
CA LEU A 339 22.15 0.81 1.50
C LEU A 339 23.57 1.12 1.96
N PHE A 340 24.01 2.37 1.89
CA PHE A 340 25.38 2.74 2.27
C PHE A 340 25.39 3.48 3.60
N ARG A 341 26.44 3.26 4.40
CA ARG A 341 26.62 3.90 5.72
C ARG A 341 28.08 4.24 5.94
N ASP A 342 28.34 5.44 6.42
CA ASP A 342 29.68 5.89 6.83
C ASP A 342 29.60 6.90 8.00
N ASP A 343 30.66 7.02 8.77
CA ASP A 343 30.74 8.01 9.86
C ASP A 343 31.14 9.41 9.35
N SER A 344 31.48 9.53 8.06
CA SER A 344 31.85 10.78 7.39
C SER A 344 31.13 10.94 6.05
N LEU A 345 30.86 12.18 5.65
CA LEU A 345 30.28 12.48 4.33
C LEU A 345 31.28 12.12 3.20
N GLU A 346 32.58 12.30 3.41
CA GLU A 346 33.62 11.94 2.46
C GLU A 346 33.74 10.43 2.26
N GLY A 347 33.61 9.66 3.33
CA GLY A 347 33.57 8.20 3.27
C GLY A 347 32.32 7.71 2.56
N LEU A 348 31.15 8.29 2.88
CA LEU A 348 29.90 7.98 2.20
C LEU A 348 29.98 8.29 0.69
N ALA A 349 30.54 9.45 0.32
CA ALA A 349 30.75 9.84 -1.07
C ALA A 349 31.59 8.82 -1.85
N LYS A 350 32.67 8.32 -1.23
CA LYS A 350 33.51 7.26 -1.82
C LYS A 350 32.73 5.96 -2.02
N GLN A 351 31.88 5.57 -1.07
CA GLN A 351 31.07 4.35 -1.18
C GLN A 351 30.07 4.42 -2.34
N ILE A 352 29.43 5.59 -2.56
CA ILE A 352 28.46 5.78 -3.66
C ILE A 352 29.10 6.21 -4.98
N GLY A 353 30.44 6.35 -5.02
CA GLY A 353 31.20 6.62 -6.24
C GLY A 353 31.14 8.05 -6.76
N VAL A 354 30.84 9.04 -5.89
CA VAL A 354 30.79 10.47 -6.27
C VAL A 354 32.01 11.24 -5.76
N ASN A 355 32.26 12.43 -6.32
CA ASN A 355 33.36 13.29 -5.86
C ASN A 355 33.10 13.77 -4.42
N PRO A 356 33.98 13.48 -3.43
CA PRO A 356 33.77 13.86 -2.04
C PRO A 356 33.65 15.36 -1.80
N GLU A 357 34.44 16.18 -2.49
CA GLU A 357 34.41 17.65 -2.32
C GLU A 357 33.08 18.23 -2.80
N VAL A 358 32.61 17.77 -3.96
CA VAL A 358 31.31 18.19 -4.52
C VAL A 358 30.17 17.78 -3.59
N PHE A 359 30.17 16.52 -3.16
CA PHE A 359 29.12 15.97 -2.30
C PHE A 359 29.05 16.68 -0.94
N VAL A 360 30.19 16.85 -0.27
CA VAL A 360 30.26 17.56 1.01
C VAL A 360 29.78 19.01 0.86
N GLN A 361 30.18 19.68 -0.22
CA GLN A 361 29.70 21.04 -0.49
C GLN A 361 28.18 21.09 -0.69
N THR A 362 27.61 20.12 -1.41
CA THR A 362 26.15 20.01 -1.60
C THR A 362 25.43 19.84 -0.27
N ILE A 363 25.92 18.99 0.63
CA ILE A 363 25.30 18.79 1.95
C ILE A 363 25.46 20.02 2.85
N ASN A 364 26.63 20.67 2.84
CA ASN A 364 26.85 21.91 3.59
C ASN A 364 25.95 23.05 3.11
N ASN A 365 25.76 23.17 1.79
CA ASN A 365 24.83 24.13 1.19
C ASN A 365 23.41 23.87 1.67
N TYR A 366 22.93 22.62 1.56
CA TYR A 366 21.61 22.24 2.05
C TYR A 366 21.41 22.56 3.53
N ASN A 367 22.38 22.22 4.39
CA ASN A 367 22.30 22.53 5.82
C ASN A 367 22.18 24.04 6.09
N SER A 368 22.89 24.87 5.31
CA SER A 368 22.77 26.34 5.41
C SER A 368 21.39 26.85 5.01
N TYR A 369 20.71 26.16 4.09
CA TYR A 369 19.35 26.49 3.67
C TYR A 369 18.33 26.16 4.75
N VAL A 370 18.55 25.05 5.47
CA VAL A 370 17.76 24.70 6.67
C VAL A 370 17.88 25.80 7.72
N ASP A 371 19.11 26.24 8.04
CA ASP A 371 19.34 27.32 9.01
C ASP A 371 18.74 28.66 8.55
N ALA A 372 18.76 28.95 7.24
CA ALA A 372 18.19 30.17 6.66
C ALA A 372 16.66 30.14 6.54
N GLY A 373 16.02 28.96 6.59
CA GLY A 373 14.59 28.80 6.35
C GLY A 373 14.17 29.03 4.89
N HIS A 374 15.11 29.08 3.94
CA HIS A 374 14.84 29.16 2.50
C HIS A 374 15.91 28.41 1.69
N ASP A 375 15.46 27.64 0.69
CA ASP A 375 16.31 26.94 -0.28
C ASP A 375 16.42 27.76 -1.59
N PRO A 376 17.51 28.52 -1.80
CA PRO A 376 17.68 29.33 -3.00
C PRO A 376 18.03 28.49 -4.24
N GLU A 377 18.35 27.20 -4.07
CA GLU A 377 18.78 26.33 -5.17
C GLU A 377 17.58 25.79 -5.96
N PHE A 378 16.54 25.32 -5.25
CA PHE A 378 15.35 24.73 -5.88
C PHE A 378 14.02 25.25 -5.37
N ASP A 379 14.01 26.22 -4.44
CA ASP A 379 12.80 26.76 -3.81
C ASP A 379 11.96 25.67 -3.11
N LYS A 380 12.65 24.72 -2.45
CA LYS A 380 12.01 23.60 -1.75
C LYS A 380 11.02 24.09 -0.70
N GLY A 381 9.75 23.73 -0.89
CA GLY A 381 8.64 24.30 -0.10
C GLY A 381 8.54 23.83 1.36
N ALA A 382 9.21 22.73 1.72
CA ALA A 382 9.26 22.22 3.10
C ALA A 382 10.55 21.45 3.36
N PHE A 383 11.29 21.81 4.40
CA PHE A 383 12.43 21.06 4.93
C PHE A 383 12.50 21.26 6.45
N ASP A 384 12.98 20.23 7.15
CA ASP A 384 12.90 20.15 8.62
C ASP A 384 14.29 19.89 9.22
N LEU A 385 14.94 18.79 8.83
CA LEU A 385 16.21 18.37 9.44
C LEU A 385 17.44 18.61 8.56
N LYS A 386 18.56 18.93 9.21
CA LYS A 386 19.91 18.94 8.62
C LYS A 386 20.48 17.52 8.51
N VAL A 387 21.52 17.40 7.70
CA VAL A 387 22.39 16.21 7.60
C VAL A 387 23.72 16.55 8.26
N GLU A 388 23.84 16.36 9.57
CA GLU A 388 25.03 16.78 10.34
C GLU A 388 25.46 15.80 11.43
N LYS A 389 24.64 14.80 11.75
CA LYS A 389 24.89 13.84 12.83
C LYS A 389 25.16 12.43 12.27
N ALA A 390 26.43 12.05 12.28
CA ALA A 390 26.84 10.69 11.94
C ALA A 390 26.13 9.62 12.81
N PRO A 391 25.94 8.39 12.28
CA PRO A 391 26.34 7.94 10.94
C PRO A 391 25.48 8.56 9.82
N PHE A 392 26.09 8.71 8.65
CA PHE A 392 25.44 9.16 7.42
C PHE A 392 25.07 7.98 6.55
N TYR A 393 23.97 8.11 5.82
CA TYR A 393 23.40 7.05 5.00
C TYR A 393 23.07 7.56 3.61
N ALA A 394 23.30 6.71 2.61
CA ALA A 394 22.84 6.91 1.25
C ALA A 394 21.99 5.71 0.82
N THR A 395 20.72 5.96 0.49
CA THR A 395 19.80 4.93 0.02
C THR A 395 19.61 5.06 -1.49
N PRO A 396 20.03 4.08 -2.31
CA PRO A 396 19.85 4.10 -3.76
C PRO A 396 18.38 4.07 -4.17
N ARG A 397 18.01 4.88 -5.17
CA ARG A 397 16.64 5.02 -5.67
C ARG A 397 16.61 5.21 -7.19
N LYS A 398 15.54 4.73 -7.82
CA LYS A 398 15.24 4.93 -9.24
C LYS A 398 13.72 5.06 -9.40
N PRO A 399 13.21 5.84 -10.39
CA PRO A 399 11.80 5.81 -10.73
C PRO A 399 11.34 4.40 -11.11
N ALA A 400 10.12 4.04 -10.72
CA ALA A 400 9.49 2.78 -11.11
C ALA A 400 8.04 3.01 -11.56
N VAL A 401 7.59 2.23 -12.53
CA VAL A 401 6.21 2.28 -13.03
C VAL A 401 5.25 1.83 -11.94
N HIS A 402 4.12 2.53 -11.82
CA HIS A 402 3.16 2.26 -10.74
C HIS A 402 1.72 2.10 -11.23
N HIS A 403 1.27 2.92 -12.18
CA HIS A 403 -0.11 2.88 -12.66
C HIS A 403 -0.20 3.41 -14.09
N THR A 404 -1.10 2.87 -14.90
CA THR A 404 -1.37 3.36 -16.25
C THR A 404 -2.77 3.99 -16.30
N MET A 405 -2.84 5.32 -16.47
CA MET A 405 -4.11 6.06 -16.44
C MET A 405 -4.91 5.90 -17.74
N GLY A 406 -4.24 5.47 -18.81
CA GLY A 406 -4.85 5.16 -20.08
C GLY A 406 -5.36 3.73 -20.18
N GLY A 407 -6.32 3.52 -21.06
CA GLY A 407 -6.95 2.23 -21.28
C GLY A 407 -8.11 2.32 -22.26
N LEU A 408 -9.03 1.37 -22.15
CA LEU A 408 -10.27 1.34 -22.93
C LEU A 408 -11.14 2.54 -22.59
N LYS A 409 -11.58 3.28 -23.61
CA LYS A 409 -12.47 4.41 -23.40
C LYS A 409 -13.86 3.92 -22.99
N ILE A 410 -14.38 4.46 -21.89
CA ILE A 410 -15.71 4.14 -21.38
C ILE A 410 -16.61 5.37 -21.27
N ASP A 411 -17.93 5.16 -21.26
CA ASP A 411 -18.90 6.17 -20.82
C ASP A 411 -19.19 6.08 -19.30
N THR A 412 -20.10 6.91 -18.79
CA THR A 412 -20.47 6.94 -17.36
C THR A 412 -21.25 5.71 -16.89
N GLN A 413 -21.69 4.85 -17.81
CA GLN A 413 -22.31 3.56 -17.54
C GLN A 413 -21.34 2.39 -17.78
N ALA A 414 -20.04 2.70 -17.94
CA ALA A 414 -18.96 1.75 -18.14
C ALA A 414 -19.03 0.93 -19.44
N HIS A 415 -19.81 1.37 -20.44
CA HIS A 415 -19.75 0.78 -21.78
C HIS A 415 -18.40 1.04 -22.42
N VAL A 416 -17.78 0.03 -23.02
CA VAL A 416 -16.60 0.26 -23.86
C VAL A 416 -17.03 0.92 -25.16
N LEU A 417 -16.41 2.05 -25.49
CA LEU A 417 -16.72 2.82 -26.68
C LEU A 417 -15.77 2.48 -27.82
N ASN A 418 -16.25 2.49 -29.07
CA ASN A 418 -15.42 2.42 -30.27
C ASN A 418 -14.95 3.81 -30.73
N GLU A 419 -14.14 3.88 -31.79
CA GLU A 419 -13.55 5.12 -32.32
C GLU A 419 -14.60 6.14 -32.82
N LYS A 420 -15.86 5.72 -33.00
CA LYS A 420 -17.01 6.60 -33.31
C LYS A 420 -17.80 7.02 -32.06
N ALA A 421 -17.22 6.80 -30.88
CA ALA A 421 -17.84 7.02 -29.58
C ALA A 421 -19.18 6.29 -29.39
N GLN A 422 -19.36 5.13 -30.03
CA GLN A 422 -20.54 4.28 -29.87
C GLN A 422 -20.22 3.10 -28.93
N PRO A 423 -21.13 2.72 -28.03
CA PRO A 423 -20.98 1.51 -27.22
C PRO A 423 -20.78 0.25 -28.07
N ILE A 424 -19.82 -0.59 -27.67
CA ILE A 424 -19.66 -1.94 -28.19
C ILE A 424 -20.64 -2.83 -27.44
N SER A 425 -21.67 -3.32 -28.15
CA SER A 425 -22.76 -4.08 -27.56
C SER A 425 -22.25 -5.30 -26.78
N GLY A 426 -22.64 -5.39 -25.51
CA GLY A 426 -22.25 -6.48 -24.61
C GLY A 426 -20.86 -6.37 -23.99
N LEU A 427 -20.13 -5.25 -24.17
CA LEU A 427 -18.78 -5.06 -23.63
C LEU A 427 -18.68 -3.86 -22.68
N TYR A 428 -18.18 -4.13 -21.46
CA TYR A 428 -17.97 -3.15 -20.40
C TYR A 428 -16.54 -3.24 -19.88
N ALA A 429 -16.07 -2.19 -19.22
CA ALA A 429 -14.76 -2.18 -18.58
C ALA A 429 -14.75 -1.41 -17.26
N ALA A 430 -13.98 -1.87 -16.28
CA ALA A 430 -13.88 -1.25 -14.96
C ALA A 430 -12.48 -1.39 -14.34
N GLY A 431 -12.09 -0.37 -13.57
CA GLY A 431 -10.77 -0.26 -12.97
C GLY A 431 -9.70 0.14 -13.98
N GLU A 432 -8.43 -0.15 -13.68
CA GLU A 432 -7.27 0.38 -14.43
C GLU A 432 -7.21 -0.03 -15.92
N VAL A 433 -7.98 -1.03 -16.35
CA VAL A 433 -8.13 -1.35 -17.79
C VAL A 433 -8.92 -0.28 -18.55
N ALA A 434 -9.74 0.51 -17.85
CA ALA A 434 -10.49 1.63 -18.38
C ALA A 434 -9.67 2.92 -18.30
N GLY A 435 -9.65 3.68 -19.39
CA GLY A 435 -8.94 4.94 -19.51
C GLY A 435 -9.83 6.15 -19.27
N GLY A 436 -9.20 7.28 -18.90
CA GLY A 436 -9.85 8.60 -18.87
C GLY A 436 -10.40 9.03 -17.50
N LEU A 437 -10.38 8.14 -16.50
CA LEU A 437 -10.85 8.44 -15.13
C LEU A 437 -9.89 9.34 -14.35
N HIS A 438 -8.59 9.17 -14.56
CA HIS A 438 -7.53 9.81 -13.75
C HIS A 438 -6.77 10.91 -14.50
N ALA A 439 -7.26 11.31 -15.69
CA ALA A 439 -6.62 12.25 -16.59
C ALA A 439 -5.11 11.95 -16.75
N GLY A 440 -4.24 12.96 -16.57
CA GLY A 440 -2.79 12.81 -16.70
C GLY A 440 -2.07 12.31 -15.45
N ASN A 441 -2.70 12.33 -14.26
CA ASN A 441 -2.04 11.97 -13.01
C ASN A 441 -3.04 11.52 -11.93
N ARG A 442 -2.92 10.29 -11.46
CA ARG A 442 -3.81 9.72 -10.44
C ARG A 442 -3.43 10.19 -9.03
N LEU A 443 -4.40 10.67 -8.25
CA LEU A 443 -4.21 10.94 -6.82
C LEU A 443 -4.19 9.65 -6.00
N GLY A 444 -3.35 9.61 -4.96
CA GLY A 444 -3.29 8.47 -4.04
C GLY A 444 -4.66 8.19 -3.41
N GLY A 445 -5.07 6.91 -3.39
CA GLY A 445 -6.38 6.47 -2.90
C GLY A 445 -7.46 6.35 -3.99
N ASN A 446 -7.41 7.16 -5.06
CA ASN A 446 -8.48 7.19 -6.07
C ASN A 446 -8.64 5.88 -6.86
N SER A 447 -7.59 5.08 -7.03
CA SER A 447 -7.70 3.79 -7.74
C SER A 447 -8.62 2.80 -7.02
N LEU A 448 -8.64 2.79 -5.68
CA LEU A 448 -9.56 1.92 -4.94
C LEU A 448 -11.00 2.42 -5.09
N THR A 449 -11.22 3.72 -5.02
CA THR A 449 -12.54 4.33 -5.26
C THR A 449 -13.05 3.99 -6.65
N ASP A 450 -12.19 4.09 -7.66
CA ASP A 450 -12.47 3.71 -9.04
C ASP A 450 -12.95 2.25 -9.14
N ILE A 451 -12.13 1.28 -8.72
CA ILE A 451 -12.48 -0.14 -8.92
C ILE A 451 -13.79 -0.53 -8.23
N PHE A 452 -14.09 0.01 -7.04
CA PHE A 452 -15.34 -0.28 -6.33
C PHE A 452 -16.54 0.41 -6.97
N THR A 453 -16.36 1.62 -7.49
CA THR A 453 -17.43 2.40 -8.10
C THR A 453 -17.75 1.87 -9.49
N PHE A 454 -16.77 1.86 -10.39
CA PHE A 454 -16.97 1.44 -11.78
C PHE A 454 -17.15 -0.07 -11.92
N GLY A 455 -16.57 -0.88 -11.03
CA GLY A 455 -16.86 -2.32 -10.99
C GLY A 455 -18.34 -2.59 -10.72
N ARG A 456 -18.94 -1.84 -9.78
CA ARG A 456 -20.37 -1.95 -9.47
C ARG A 456 -21.25 -1.38 -10.58
N ILE A 457 -20.89 -0.23 -11.16
CA ILE A 457 -21.62 0.37 -12.29
C ILE A 457 -21.63 -0.58 -13.48
N ALA A 458 -20.47 -1.08 -13.92
CA ALA A 458 -20.36 -1.99 -15.06
C ALA A 458 -21.21 -3.24 -14.88
N ALA A 459 -21.19 -3.84 -13.69
CA ALA A 459 -22.01 -5.03 -13.41
C ALA A 459 -23.50 -4.71 -13.39
N GLN A 460 -23.92 -3.59 -12.77
CA GLN A 460 -25.34 -3.22 -12.70
C GLN A 460 -25.89 -2.90 -14.10
N THR A 461 -25.18 -2.11 -14.89
CA THR A 461 -25.57 -1.79 -16.27
C THR A 461 -25.64 -3.05 -17.13
N ALA A 462 -24.66 -3.95 -17.02
CA ALA A 462 -24.67 -5.22 -17.74
C ALA A 462 -25.87 -6.12 -17.34
N VAL A 463 -26.30 -6.08 -16.07
CA VAL A 463 -27.49 -6.81 -15.63
C VAL A 463 -28.74 -6.13 -16.20
N ASP A 464 -28.90 -4.83 -16.04
CA ASP A 464 -30.11 -4.09 -16.45
C ASP A 464 -30.39 -4.21 -17.95
N GLU A 465 -29.35 -4.31 -18.78
CA GLU A 465 -29.49 -4.40 -20.24
C GLU A 465 -29.71 -5.84 -20.75
N TRP A 466 -29.29 -6.86 -20.00
CA TRP A 466 -29.19 -8.23 -20.51
C TRP A 466 -29.90 -9.30 -19.66
N CYS A 467 -30.28 -9.03 -18.42
CA CYS A 467 -30.88 -9.97 -17.48
C CYS A 467 -32.26 -9.48 -17.03
#